data_AF-A0A3D4XBX2-F1
#
_entry.id   AF-A0A3D4XBX2-F1
#
_cell.length_a   1.000
_cell.length_b   1.000
_cell.length_c   1.000
_cell.angle_alpha   90.00
_cell.angle_beta   90.00
_cell.angle_gamma   90.00
#
_symmetry.space_group_name_H-M   'P 1'
#
loop_
_entity.id
_entity.type
_entity.pdbx_description
1 polymer ?
#
loop_
_entity_poly.entity_id
_entity_poly.type
_entity_poly.pdbx_seq_one_letter_code
_entity_poly.pdbx_strand_id
1 'polypeptide(L)'
;MVLWGILRNAMLDIAKRNYCSEDVIGKIEGAFDHIVSRRFVREDRIGKLTKRDGDTGMTAYVERVLSAETGEGWRIRIADRKGVTCRQETMDGGTRYVDRLGSQLYAKAEWCGDIFVIYERFGKEVFHISAHS
;
A
#
# COMPACT_ATOMS: atom_id res chain seq x y z
N MET A 1 9.11 9.87 19.50
CA MET A 1 8.06 10.78 20.01
C MET A 1 8.33 12.23 19.66
N VAL A 2 9.55 12.75 19.92
CA VAL A 2 9.94 14.16 19.64
C VAL A 2 9.79 14.56 18.16
N LEU A 3 10.19 13.69 17.23
CA LEU A 3 10.12 13.97 15.78
C LEU A 3 8.69 14.21 15.27
N TRP A 4 7.71 13.45 15.78
CA TRP A 4 6.30 13.58 15.40
C TRP A 4 5.68 14.86 15.95
N GLY A 5 6.06 15.27 17.16
CA GLY A 5 5.65 16.55 17.72
C GLY A 5 6.15 17.74 16.89
N ILE A 6 7.42 17.68 16.44
CA ILE A 6 8.00 18.70 15.56
C ILE A 6 7.25 18.75 14.23
N LEU A 7 7.00 17.60 13.58
CA LEU A 7 6.29 17.55 12.31
C LEU A 7 4.84 18.04 12.41
N ARG A 8 4.12 17.65 13.48
CA ARG A 8 2.76 18.13 13.76
C ARG A 8 2.73 19.64 13.88
N ASN A 9 3.62 20.21 14.69
CA ASN A 9 3.66 21.65 14.92
C ASN A 9 4.06 22.43 13.65
N ALA A 10 5.01 21.90 12.86
CA ALA A 10 5.41 22.51 11.59
C ALA A 10 4.27 22.51 10.56
N MET A 11 3.57 21.39 10.40
CA MET A 11 2.39 21.26 9.52
C MET A 11 1.27 22.23 9.91
N LEU A 12 0.99 22.34 11.21
CA LEU A 12 -0.03 23.27 11.73
C LEU A 12 0.39 24.73 11.54
N ASP A 13 1.67 25.05 11.76
CA ASP A 13 2.20 26.40 11.51
C ASP A 13 2.09 26.77 10.02
N ILE A 14 2.44 25.86 9.10
CA ILE A 14 2.26 26.05 7.66
C ILE A 14 0.78 26.28 7.32
N ALA A 15 -0.13 25.43 7.81
CA ALA A 15 -1.56 25.56 7.54
C ALA A 15 -2.13 26.91 8.02
N LYS A 16 -1.72 27.35 9.22
CA LYS A 16 -2.12 28.64 9.78
C LYS A 16 -1.58 29.82 8.97
N ARG A 17 -0.30 29.78 8.58
CA ARG A 17 0.31 30.83 7.74
C ARG A 17 -0.31 30.93 6.35
N ASN A 18 -0.90 29.85 5.85
CA ASN A 18 -1.60 29.82 4.56
C ASN A 18 -3.11 30.04 4.69
N TYR A 19 -3.61 30.45 5.87
CA TYR A 19 -5.03 30.71 6.13
C TYR A 19 -5.94 29.53 5.73
N CYS A 20 -5.47 28.30 5.91
CA CYS A 20 -6.29 27.11 5.70
C CYS A 20 -7.51 27.13 6.65
N SER A 21 -8.62 26.56 6.21
CA SER A 21 -9.83 26.47 7.03
C SER A 21 -9.63 25.60 8.28
N GLU A 22 -10.45 25.84 9.31
CA GLU A 22 -10.47 25.02 10.53
C GLU A 22 -10.74 23.53 10.23
N ASP A 23 -11.49 23.22 9.16
CA ASP A 23 -11.67 21.85 8.68
C ASP A 23 -10.33 21.19 8.26
N VAL A 24 -9.47 21.93 7.55
CA VAL A 24 -8.15 21.43 7.15
C VAL A 24 -7.25 21.26 8.36
N ILE A 25 -7.27 22.20 9.31
CA ILE A 25 -6.51 22.11 10.56
C ILE A 25 -6.97 20.88 11.36
N GLY A 26 -8.28 20.69 11.54
CA GLY A 26 -8.84 19.53 12.23
C GLY A 26 -8.48 18.19 11.55
N LYS A 27 -8.43 18.15 10.22
CA LYS A 27 -7.94 16.96 9.47
C LYS A 27 -6.47 16.66 9.74
N ILE A 28 -5.62 17.70 9.84
CA ILE A 28 -4.21 17.53 10.18
C ILE A 28 -4.10 16.94 11.59
N GLU A 29 -4.76 17.54 12.58
CA GLU A 29 -4.70 17.07 13.97
C GLU A 29 -5.24 15.64 14.12
N GLY A 30 -6.41 15.34 13.55
CA GLY A 30 -6.99 14.01 13.58
C GLY A 30 -6.12 12.95 12.90
N ALA A 31 -5.40 13.31 11.83
CA ALA A 31 -4.44 12.40 11.19
C ALA A 31 -3.27 12.07 12.13
N PHE A 32 -2.71 13.07 12.83
CA PHE A 32 -1.63 12.82 13.80
C PHE A 32 -2.10 11.98 14.99
N ASP A 33 -3.28 12.26 15.53
CA ASP A 33 -3.84 11.48 16.64
C ASP A 33 -4.10 10.03 16.21
N HIS A 34 -4.60 9.82 14.99
CA HIS A 34 -4.79 8.48 14.43
C HIS A 34 -3.45 7.76 14.20
N ILE A 35 -2.42 8.47 13.74
CA ILE A 35 -1.08 7.91 13.53
C ILE A 35 -0.41 7.48 14.84
N VAL A 36 -0.58 8.29 15.90
CA VAL A 36 0.01 8.03 17.22
C VAL A 36 -0.75 6.94 17.98
N SER A 37 -2.08 6.94 17.91
CA SER A 37 -2.93 6.04 18.71
C SER A 37 -3.12 4.65 18.11
N ARG A 38 -3.03 4.51 16.79
CA ARG A 38 -3.21 3.23 16.09
C ARG A 38 -1.95 2.99 15.28
N ARG A 39 -1.35 1.80 15.43
CA ARG A 39 -0.28 1.30 14.55
C ARG A 39 -0.67 1.57 13.11
N PHE A 40 -0.26 2.72 12.58
CA PHE A 40 -0.90 3.29 11.42
C PHE A 40 -0.61 2.36 10.25
N VAL A 41 -1.68 1.88 9.63
CA VAL A 41 -1.63 1.13 8.38
C VAL A 41 -2.74 1.68 7.51
N ARG A 42 -2.36 2.21 6.35
CA ARG A 42 -3.28 2.60 5.29
C ARG A 42 -3.00 1.71 4.08
N GLU A 43 -4.04 1.08 3.56
CA GLU A 43 -3.97 0.16 2.43
C GLU A 43 -4.78 0.74 1.27
N ASP A 44 -4.09 1.10 0.17
CA ASP A 44 -4.73 1.59 -1.05
C ASP A 44 -4.69 0.47 -2.11
N ARG A 45 -5.86 -0.04 -2.54
CA ARG A 45 -5.94 -1.10 -3.57
C ARG A 45 -5.55 -0.56 -4.95
N ILE A 46 -4.69 -1.30 -5.66
CA ILE A 46 -4.24 -0.97 -7.01
C ILE A 46 -5.05 -1.78 -8.04
N GLY A 47 -6.23 -1.25 -8.39
CA GLY A 47 -7.22 -1.96 -9.21
C GLY A 47 -6.71 -2.49 -10.56
N LYS A 48 -5.76 -1.81 -11.21
CA LYS A 48 -5.19 -2.26 -12.49
C LYS A 48 -4.41 -3.59 -12.35
N LEU A 49 -3.82 -3.83 -11.18
CA LEU A 49 -3.02 -5.01 -10.88
C LEU A 49 -3.81 -6.08 -10.11
N THR A 50 -4.94 -5.73 -9.49
CA THR A 50 -5.84 -6.72 -8.90
C THR A 50 -6.43 -7.61 -9.99
N LYS A 51 -6.26 -8.93 -9.89
CA LYS A 51 -6.81 -9.91 -10.83
C LYS A 51 -7.54 -11.03 -10.11
N ARG A 52 -8.66 -11.44 -10.70
CA ARG A 52 -9.37 -12.64 -10.33
C ARG A 52 -8.98 -13.75 -11.30
N ASP A 53 -8.70 -14.93 -10.77
CA ASP A 53 -8.51 -16.13 -11.58
C ASP A 53 -9.87 -16.62 -12.08
N GLY A 54 -9.94 -16.94 -13.37
CA GLY A 54 -11.17 -17.38 -14.04
C GLY A 54 -11.62 -18.77 -13.57
N ASP A 55 -10.66 -19.65 -13.27
CA ASP A 55 -10.93 -21.06 -13.01
C ASP A 55 -11.22 -21.28 -11.52
N THR A 56 -10.28 -20.90 -10.64
CA THR A 56 -10.45 -21.07 -9.19
C THR A 56 -11.34 -20.01 -8.58
N GLY A 57 -11.54 -18.87 -9.25
CA GLY A 57 -12.29 -17.72 -8.73
C GLY A 57 -11.57 -16.98 -7.60
N MET A 58 -10.32 -17.34 -7.28
CA MET A 58 -9.47 -16.62 -6.32
C MET A 58 -9.15 -15.22 -6.82
N THR A 59 -8.87 -14.30 -5.91
CA THR A 59 -8.53 -12.92 -6.25
C THR A 59 -7.21 -12.52 -5.60
N ALA A 60 -6.26 -12.07 -6.42
CA ALA A 60 -5.03 -11.45 -5.97
C ALA A 60 -5.25 -9.94 -5.85
N TYR A 61 -5.26 -9.43 -4.62
CA TYR A 61 -5.33 -8.02 -4.31
C TYR A 61 -3.92 -7.47 -4.17
N VAL A 62 -3.58 -6.52 -5.06
CA VAL A 62 -2.34 -5.76 -4.96
C VAL A 62 -2.66 -4.44 -4.27
N GLU A 63 -1.97 -4.18 -3.16
CA GLU A 63 -2.26 -3.10 -2.24
C GLU A 63 -0.97 -2.32 -1.96
N ARG A 64 -1.08 -1.00 -1.96
CA ARG A 64 -0.03 -0.12 -1.48
C ARG A 64 -0.26 0.14 -0.01
N VAL A 65 0.71 -0.21 0.82
CA VAL A 65 0.62 -0.14 2.28
C VAL A 65 1.51 0.98 2.78
N LEU A 66 0.91 1.96 3.45
CA LEU A 66 1.62 3.00 4.18
C LEU A 66 1.53 2.68 5.68
N SER A 67 2.66 2.41 6.33
CA SER A 67 2.68 2.10 7.76
C SER A 67 3.88 2.67 8.50
N ALA A 68 3.80 2.72 9.82
CA ALA A 68 4.92 3.13 10.66
C ALA A 68 6.12 2.15 10.57
N GLU A 69 5.86 0.88 10.28
CA GLU A 69 6.88 -0.17 10.15
C GLU A 69 7.54 -0.16 8.78
N THR A 70 6.74 -0.04 7.72
CA THR A 70 7.18 -0.19 6.33
C THR A 70 7.42 1.13 5.61
N GLY A 71 7.05 2.27 6.20
CA GLY A 71 6.98 3.54 5.47
C GLY A 71 5.92 3.43 4.39
N GLU A 72 6.33 3.25 3.14
CA GLU A 72 5.50 2.87 1.99
C GLU A 72 6.03 1.55 1.42
N GLY A 73 5.14 0.61 1.10
CA GLY A 73 5.50 -0.67 0.48
C GLY A 73 4.34 -1.30 -0.28
N TRP A 74 4.63 -2.38 -1.00
CA TRP A 74 3.63 -3.13 -1.76
C TRP A 74 3.35 -4.48 -1.13
N ARG A 75 2.08 -4.87 -1.12
CA ARG A 75 1.60 -6.14 -0.58
C ARG A 75 0.70 -6.82 -1.60
N ILE A 76 0.78 -8.15 -1.65
CA ILE A 76 -0.20 -8.98 -2.34
C ILE A 76 -0.92 -9.83 -1.32
N ARG A 77 -2.24 -9.88 -1.46
CA ARG A 77 -3.13 -10.73 -0.67
C ARG A 77 -3.96 -11.59 -1.62
N ILE A 78 -3.80 -12.90 -1.55
CA ILE A 78 -4.61 -13.87 -2.28
C ILE A 78 -5.79 -14.24 -1.38
N ALA A 79 -7.01 -14.05 -1.88
CA ALA A 79 -8.22 -14.46 -1.19
C ALA A 79 -9.05 -15.43 -2.02
N ASP A 80 -9.78 -16.31 -1.34
CA ASP A 80 -10.73 -17.22 -1.97
C ASP A 80 -11.99 -16.49 -2.46
N ARG A 81 -12.95 -17.26 -3.02
CA ARG A 81 -14.24 -16.74 -3.52
C ARG A 81 -15.10 -16.08 -2.42
N LYS A 82 -14.85 -16.38 -1.15
CA LYS A 82 -15.55 -15.82 0.01
C LYS A 82 -14.83 -14.59 0.58
N GLY A 83 -13.68 -14.23 0.01
CA GLY A 83 -12.84 -13.12 0.48
C GLY A 83 -11.93 -13.49 1.65
N VAL A 84 -11.83 -14.77 2.00
CA VAL A 84 -10.93 -15.25 3.04
C VAL A 84 -9.51 -15.25 2.50
N THR A 85 -8.60 -14.55 3.18
CA THR A 85 -7.18 -14.52 2.81
C THR A 85 -6.55 -15.89 2.97
N CYS A 86 -6.08 -16.45 1.87
CA CYS A 86 -5.34 -17.71 1.83
C CYS A 86 -3.83 -17.48 1.99
N ARG A 87 -3.31 -16.41 1.39
CA ARG A 87 -1.89 -16.08 1.41
C ARG A 87 -1.68 -14.58 1.35
N GLN A 88 -0.59 -14.11 1.96
CA GLN A 88 -0.22 -12.71 1.95
C GLN A 88 1.29 -12.56 2.02
N GLU A 89 1.85 -11.73 1.15
CA GLU A 89 3.28 -11.42 1.14
C GLU A 89 3.52 -9.94 0.83
N THR A 90 4.58 -9.40 1.41
CA THR A 90 5.11 -8.07 1.06
C THR A 90 6.05 -8.24 -0.13
N MET A 91 5.88 -7.43 -1.17
CA MET A 91 6.64 -7.56 -2.41
C MET A 91 8.05 -6.97 -2.30
N ASP A 92 8.22 -5.94 -1.47
CA ASP A 92 9.50 -5.24 -1.33
C ASP A 92 10.23 -5.71 -0.06
N GLY A 93 11.51 -6.08 -0.20
CA GLY A 93 12.37 -6.52 0.90
C GLY A 93 12.84 -5.42 1.86
N GLY A 94 12.14 -4.28 1.98
CA GLY A 94 12.51 -3.23 2.95
C GLY A 94 11.76 -1.91 2.79
N THR A 95 11.81 -1.09 3.84
CA THR A 95 11.38 0.31 3.93
C THR A 95 12.10 1.15 2.87
N ARG A 96 11.44 1.45 1.74
CA ARG A 96 12.00 2.37 0.73
C ARG A 96 11.22 3.66 0.72
N TYR A 97 11.88 4.75 1.12
CA TYR A 97 11.35 6.10 0.95
C TYR A 97 11.13 6.35 -0.54
N VAL A 98 9.85 6.40 -0.94
CA VAL A 98 9.30 7.05 -2.13
C VAL A 98 10.21 6.97 -3.37
N ASP A 99 10.40 5.77 -3.92
CA ASP A 99 10.83 5.67 -5.31
C ASP A 99 9.60 5.74 -6.24
N ARG A 100 9.13 6.98 -6.48
CA ARG A 100 8.06 7.26 -7.45
C ARG A 100 8.46 6.96 -8.89
N LEU A 101 9.77 6.81 -9.18
CA LEU A 101 10.28 6.32 -10.46
C LEU A 101 10.23 4.79 -10.50
N GLY A 102 10.41 4.12 -9.36
CA GLY A 102 10.18 2.70 -9.14
C GLY A 102 8.71 2.27 -9.20
N SER A 103 7.74 3.19 -9.10
CA SER A 103 6.31 2.90 -9.38
C SER A 103 6.05 2.39 -10.81
N GLN A 104 7.04 2.57 -11.70
CA GLN A 104 7.08 1.94 -13.01
C GLN A 104 7.35 0.43 -12.98
N LEU A 105 7.84 -0.14 -11.87
CA LEU A 105 8.17 -1.56 -11.70
C LEU A 105 6.96 -2.47 -11.82
N TYR A 106 5.76 -2.02 -11.43
CA TYR A 106 4.56 -2.85 -11.42
C TYR A 106 3.56 -2.36 -12.47
N ALA A 107 3.72 -2.88 -13.69
CA ALA A 107 2.98 -2.44 -14.86
C ALA A 107 1.78 -3.33 -15.17
N LYS A 108 1.98 -4.65 -15.19
CA LYS A 108 0.98 -5.66 -15.53
C LYS A 108 0.97 -6.75 -14.47
N ALA A 109 -0.18 -7.39 -14.27
CA ALA A 109 -0.29 -8.61 -13.49
C ALA A 109 -1.27 -9.58 -14.15
N GLU A 110 -1.04 -10.88 -13.99
CA GLU A 110 -1.93 -11.93 -14.46
C GLU A 110 -1.78 -13.23 -13.66
N TRP A 111 -2.76 -14.12 -13.82
CA TRP A 111 -2.69 -15.48 -13.31
C TRP A 111 -2.09 -16.40 -14.37
N CYS A 112 -1.12 -17.20 -13.97
CA CYS A 112 -0.46 -18.23 -14.77
C CYS A 112 -0.67 -19.57 -14.05
N GLY A 113 -1.83 -20.20 -14.26
CA GLY A 113 -2.24 -21.35 -13.45
C GLY A 113 -2.49 -20.94 -12.00
N ASP A 114 -1.82 -21.60 -11.06
CA ASP A 114 -1.91 -21.31 -9.62
C ASP A 114 -1.00 -20.17 -9.17
N ILE A 115 -0.17 -19.62 -10.06
CA ILE A 115 0.79 -18.56 -9.75
C ILE A 115 0.26 -17.22 -10.20
N PHE A 116 0.25 -16.25 -9.31
CA PHE A 116 0.00 -14.85 -9.64
C PHE A 116 1.33 -14.14 -9.90
N VAL A 117 1.46 -13.50 -11.06
CA VAL A 117 2.71 -12.89 -11.54
C VAL A 117 2.53 -11.40 -11.78
N ILE A 118 3.52 -10.61 -11.38
CA ILE A 118 3.61 -9.18 -11.67
C ILE A 118 4.82 -8.90 -12.55
N TYR A 119 4.58 -8.11 -13.59
CA TYR A 119 5.58 -7.71 -14.57
C TYR A 119 5.83 -6.20 -14.54
N GLU A 120 7.07 -5.85 -14.87
CA GLU A 120 7.44 -4.48 -15.21
C GLU A 120 7.04 -4.13 -16.65
N ARG A 121 7.31 -2.89 -17.07
CA ARG A 121 6.79 -2.33 -18.31
C ARG A 121 7.26 -3.06 -19.56
N PHE A 122 8.45 -3.65 -19.52
CA PHE A 122 9.00 -4.42 -20.64
C PHE A 122 8.65 -5.92 -20.58
N GLY A 123 7.72 -6.31 -19.70
CA GLY A 123 7.24 -7.70 -19.60
C GLY A 123 8.17 -8.62 -18.82
N LYS A 124 9.22 -8.10 -18.19
CA LYS A 124 10.05 -8.87 -17.25
C LYS A 124 9.27 -9.10 -15.96
N GLU A 125 9.27 -10.34 -15.49
CA GLU A 125 8.73 -10.70 -14.18
C GLU A 125 9.55 -10.02 -13.07
N VAL A 126 8.83 -9.40 -12.13
CA VAL A 126 9.43 -8.75 -10.95
C VAL A 126 8.95 -9.34 -9.63
N PHE A 127 7.85 -10.08 -9.64
CA PHE A 127 7.33 -10.76 -8.47
C PHE A 127 6.38 -11.89 -8.88
N HIS A 128 6.36 -12.97 -8.10
CA HIS A 128 5.35 -14.02 -8.21
C HIS A 128 4.97 -14.55 -6.83
N ILE A 129 3.77 -15.12 -6.73
CA ILE A 129 3.27 -15.79 -5.54
C ILE A 129 2.31 -16.92 -5.94
N SER A 130 2.50 -18.13 -5.40
CA SER A 130 1.55 -19.24 -5.60
C SER A 130 0.35 -19.10 -4.67
N ALA A 131 -0.83 -19.41 -5.19
CA ALA A 131 -2.07 -19.52 -4.42
C ALA A 131 -2.01 -20.62 -3.35
N HIS A 132 -1.09 -21.58 -3.47
CA HIS A 132 -0.91 -22.70 -2.56
C HIS A 132 0.51 -22.71 -1.97
N SER A 133 0.65 -23.26 -0.76
CA SER A 133 1.94 -23.39 -0.07
C SER A 133 2.80 -24.50 -0.67
#